data_AF-A0A1H3PLS5-F1
#
_entry.id   AF-A0A1H3PLS5-F1
#
_cell.length_a   1.000
_cell.length_b   1.000
_cell.length_c   1.000
_cell.angle_alpha   90.00
_cell.angle_beta   90.00
_cell.angle_gamma   90.00
#
_symmetry.space_group_name_H-M   'P 1'
#
loop_
_entity.id
_entity.type
_entity.pdbx_description
1 polymer ?
#
loop_
_entity_poly.entity_id
_entity_poly.type
_entity_poly.pdbx_seq_one_letter_code
_entity_poly.pdbx_strand_id
1 'polypeptide(L)'
;MDHAEHRRRARQRAAQRLERAVDRERDAIALHEHAAAFHQTIAAELDDAALTVADSAQADQLRRRAATERDLADGATGRAAGVRARLAAGGVAHDR
;
A
#
# COMPACT_ATOMS: atom_id res chain seq x y z
N MET A 1 -4.75 -26.09 -38.49
CA MET A 1 -4.87 -24.92 -37.60
C MET A 1 -4.11 -23.76 -38.22
N ASP A 2 -4.72 -22.58 -38.27
CA ASP A 2 -4.19 -21.38 -38.94
C ASP A 2 -3.18 -20.61 -38.06
N HIS A 3 -2.11 -20.12 -38.67
CA HIS A 3 -1.07 -19.30 -38.04
C HIS A 3 -1.63 -18.00 -37.45
N ALA A 4 -2.70 -17.45 -38.04
CA ALA A 4 -3.42 -16.30 -37.49
C ALA A 4 -4.11 -16.62 -36.15
N GLU A 5 -4.70 -17.81 -36.03
CA GLU A 5 -5.37 -18.26 -34.80
C GLU A 5 -4.38 -18.48 -33.66
N HIS A 6 -3.21 -19.07 -33.95
CA HIS A 6 -2.14 -19.23 -32.97
C HIS A 6 -1.66 -17.88 -32.42
N ARG A 7 -1.42 -16.89 -33.31
CA ARG A 7 -1.03 -15.52 -32.90
C ARG A 7 -2.11 -14.84 -32.06
N ARG A 8 -3.40 -15.02 -32.40
CA ARG A 8 -4.52 -14.49 -31.61
C ARG A 8 -4.55 -15.08 -30.20
N ARG A 9 -4.46 -16.41 -30.07
CA ARG A 9 -4.44 -17.11 -28.78
C ARG A 9 -3.23 -16.69 -27.94
N ALA A 10 -2.05 -16.53 -28.55
CA ALA A 10 -0.86 -16.06 -27.86
C ALA A 10 -1.04 -14.64 -27.29
N ARG A 11 -1.60 -13.71 -28.09
CA ARG A 11 -1.93 -12.35 -27.64
C ARG A 11 -2.95 -12.34 -26.51
N GLN A 12 -4.00 -13.16 -26.60
CA GLN A 12 -5.02 -13.27 -25.54
C GLN A 12 -4.41 -13.77 -24.22
N ARG A 13 -3.54 -14.77 -24.27
CA ARG A 13 -2.82 -15.26 -23.08
C ARG A 13 -1.89 -14.19 -22.50
N ALA A 14 -1.20 -13.42 -23.35
CA ALA A 14 -0.35 -12.33 -22.91
C ALA A 14 -1.16 -11.22 -22.21
N ALA A 15 -2.31 -10.83 -22.78
CA ALA A 15 -3.21 -9.86 -22.18
C ALA A 15 -3.74 -10.32 -20.81
N GLN A 16 -4.19 -11.57 -20.69
CA GLN A 16 -4.64 -12.13 -19.41
C GLN A 16 -3.53 -12.17 -18.36
N ARG A 17 -2.28 -12.42 -18.76
CA ARG A 17 -1.14 -12.41 -17.83
C ARG A 17 -0.83 -10.99 -17.34
N LEU A 18 -0.95 -10.00 -18.21
CA LEU A 18 -0.77 -8.60 -17.86
C LEU A 18 -1.86 -8.14 -16.88
N GLU A 19 -3.13 -8.46 -17.18
CA GLU A 19 -4.27 -8.15 -16.31
C GLU A 19 -4.07 -8.69 -14.89
N ARG A 20 -3.75 -9.99 -14.75
CA ARG A 20 -3.43 -10.59 -13.45
C ARG A 20 -2.20 -10.01 -12.76
N ALA A 21 -1.27 -9.41 -13.50
CA ALA A 21 -0.14 -8.71 -12.90
C ALA A 21 -0.59 -7.35 -12.34
N VAL A 22 -1.40 -6.61 -13.10
CA VAL A 22 -2.01 -5.35 -12.66
C VAL A 22 -2.87 -5.55 -11.42
N ASP A 23 -3.71 -6.59 -11.38
CA ASP A 23 -4.56 -6.86 -10.21
C ASP A 23 -3.73 -7.12 -8.95
N ARG A 24 -2.62 -7.86 -9.07
CA ARG A 24 -1.70 -8.08 -7.94
C ARG A 24 -1.05 -6.79 -7.43
N GLU A 25 -0.71 -5.86 -8.33
CA GLU A 25 -0.19 -4.56 -7.92
C GLU A 25 -1.29 -3.70 -7.26
N ARG A 26 -2.55 -3.81 -7.71
CA ARG A 26 -3.70 -3.14 -7.06
C ARG A 26 -3.95 -3.71 -5.65
N ASP A 27 -3.87 -5.02 -5.48
CA ASP A 27 -3.96 -5.67 -4.17
C ASP A 27 -2.81 -5.21 -3.25
N ALA A 28 -1.59 -5.07 -3.80
CA ALA A 28 -0.45 -4.56 -3.04
C ALA A 28 -0.64 -3.09 -2.61
N ILE A 29 -1.24 -2.25 -3.46
CA ILE A 29 -1.63 -0.88 -3.10
C ILE A 29 -2.62 -0.92 -1.94
N ALA A 30 -3.71 -1.67 -2.06
CA ALA A 30 -4.74 -1.75 -1.04
C ALA A 30 -4.17 -2.24 0.31
N LEU A 31 -3.27 -3.23 0.27
CA LEU A 31 -2.57 -3.72 1.46
C LEU A 31 -1.73 -2.62 2.13
N HIS A 32 -0.97 -1.85 1.35
CA HIS A 32 -0.15 -0.77 1.88
C HIS A 32 -0.99 0.39 2.43
N GLU A 33 -2.13 0.70 1.81
CA GLU A 33 -3.05 1.71 2.35
C GLU A 33 -3.72 1.26 3.63
N HIS A 34 -4.13 0.00 3.71
CA HIS A 34 -4.65 -0.57 4.94
C HIS A 34 -3.61 -0.55 6.06
N ALA A 35 -2.36 -0.92 5.76
CA ALA A 35 -1.26 -0.84 6.72
C ALA A 35 -1.01 0.60 7.19
N ALA A 36 -1.07 1.58 6.29
CA ALA A 36 -0.92 2.99 6.65
C ALA A 36 -2.03 3.44 7.62
N ALA A 37 -3.28 3.11 7.33
CA ALA A 37 -4.42 3.43 8.20
C ALA A 37 -4.32 2.74 9.58
N PHE A 38 -3.85 1.49 9.60
CA PHE A 38 -3.62 0.75 10.84
C PHE A 38 -2.56 1.42 11.72
N HIS A 39 -1.40 1.75 11.15
CA HIS A 39 -0.33 2.44 11.87
C HIS A 39 -0.76 3.83 12.37
N GLN A 40 -1.52 4.59 11.57
CA GLN A 40 -2.13 5.86 12.00
C GLN A 40 -3.06 5.69 13.21
N THR A 41 -3.85 4.61 13.22
CA THR A 41 -4.76 4.31 14.33
C THR A 41 -3.98 4.01 15.62
N ILE A 42 -2.95 3.17 15.54
CA ILE A 42 -2.10 2.88 16.70
C ILE A 42 -1.39 4.14 17.19
N ALA A 43 -0.88 4.98 16.29
CA ALA A 43 -0.24 6.23 16.67
C ALA A 43 -1.20 7.12 17.48
N ALA A 44 -2.44 7.26 17.03
CA ALA A 44 -3.47 8.04 17.73
C ALA A 44 -3.80 7.44 19.11
N GLU A 45 -3.97 6.11 19.21
CA GLU A 45 -4.21 5.44 20.49
C GLU A 45 -3.05 5.64 21.48
N LEU A 46 -1.81 5.63 20.99
CA LEU A 46 -0.61 5.88 21.80
C LEU A 46 -0.52 7.33 22.26
N ASP A 47 -0.89 8.31 21.43
CA ASP A 47 -0.97 9.72 21.85
C ASP A 47 -2.03 9.90 22.93
N ASP A 48 -3.22 9.34 22.74
CA ASP A 48 -4.32 9.40 23.70
C ASP A 48 -3.91 8.78 25.03
N ALA A 49 -3.26 7.61 24.99
CA ALA A 49 -2.71 6.98 26.18
C ALA A 49 -1.69 7.89 26.89
N ALA A 50 -0.80 8.56 26.15
CA ALA A 50 0.21 9.45 26.71
C ALA A 50 -0.37 10.67 27.43
N LEU A 51 -1.59 11.10 27.09
CA LEU A 51 -2.29 12.19 27.79
C LEU A 51 -2.82 11.77 29.17
N THR A 52 -3.06 10.49 29.37
CA THR A 52 -3.66 9.95 30.61
C THR A 52 -2.63 9.47 31.64
N VAL A 53 -1.39 9.27 31.22
CA VAL A 53 -0.32 8.75 32.08
C VAL A 53 0.30 9.87 32.91
N ALA A 54 0.34 9.67 34.23
CA ALA A 54 0.92 10.65 35.16
C ALA A 54 2.45 10.69 35.14
N ASP A 55 3.10 9.57 34.82
CA ASP A 55 4.56 9.49 34.73
C ASP A 55 5.04 10.08 33.39
N SER A 56 5.80 11.19 33.49
CA SER A 56 6.34 11.89 32.34
C SER A 56 7.27 11.04 31.46
N ALA A 57 8.08 10.14 32.05
CA ALA A 57 9.00 9.30 31.29
C ALA A 57 8.23 8.23 30.50
N GLN A 58 7.16 7.69 31.09
CA GLN A 58 6.26 6.77 30.41
C GLN A 58 5.47 7.47 29.30
N ALA A 59 4.96 8.69 29.54
CA ALA A 59 4.30 9.50 28.52
C ALA A 59 5.22 9.78 27.32
N ASP A 60 6.49 10.13 27.57
CA ASP A 60 7.46 10.36 26.51
C ASP A 60 7.81 9.09 25.73
N GLN A 61 7.83 7.92 26.40
CA GLN A 61 8.00 6.64 25.72
C GLN A 61 6.84 6.35 24.76
N LEU A 62 5.61 6.61 25.18
CA LEU A 62 4.42 6.43 24.33
C LEU A 62 4.46 7.36 23.12
N ARG A 63 4.80 8.64 23.32
CA ARG A 63 4.96 9.61 22.21
C ARG A 63 6.03 9.19 21.21
N ARG A 64 7.17 8.67 21.66
CA ARG A 64 8.21 8.13 20.77
C ARG A 64 7.70 6.95 19.95
N ARG A 65 6.93 6.05 20.56
CA ARG A 65 6.30 4.94 19.83
C ARG A 65 5.26 5.44 18.83
N ALA A 66 4.42 6.40 19.20
CA ALA A 66 3.48 7.02 18.29
C ALA A 66 4.17 7.64 17.08
N ALA A 67 5.33 8.31 17.28
CA ALA A 67 6.15 8.82 16.19
C ALA A 67 6.65 7.70 15.26
N THR A 68 7.15 6.59 15.82
CA THR A 68 7.54 5.41 15.03
C THR A 68 6.39 4.84 14.22
N GLU A 69 5.19 4.76 14.79
CA GLU A 69 4.01 4.28 14.05
C GLU A 69 3.64 5.23 12.90
N ARG A 70 3.74 6.55 13.08
CA ARG A 70 3.56 7.50 11.98
C ARG A 70 4.59 7.32 10.87
N ASP A 71 5.86 7.11 11.21
CA ASP A 71 6.91 6.83 10.23
C ASP A 71 6.61 5.55 9.42
N LEU A 72 6.07 4.52 10.08
CA LEU A 72 5.63 3.29 9.41
C LEU A 72 4.44 3.53 8.48
N ALA A 73 3.47 4.35 8.90
CA ALA A 73 2.34 4.75 8.08
C ALA A 73 2.78 5.51 6.81
N ASP A 74 3.71 6.44 6.96
CA ASP A 74 4.28 7.22 5.86
C ASP A 74 5.06 6.30 4.91
N GLY A 75 5.84 5.36 5.45
CA GLY A 75 6.52 4.34 4.66
C GLY A 75 5.57 3.45 3.86
N ALA A 76 4.45 3.05 4.45
CA ALA A 76 3.42 2.27 3.75
C ALA A 76 2.73 3.11 2.65
N THR A 77 2.38 4.36 2.93
CA THR A 77 1.83 5.31 1.95
C THR A 77 2.80 5.53 0.78
N GLY A 78 4.08 5.72 1.07
CA GLY A 78 5.13 5.86 0.06
C GLY A 78 5.28 4.62 -0.82
N ARG A 79 5.14 3.41 -0.25
CA ARG A 79 5.13 2.16 -1.03
C ARG A 79 3.91 2.08 -1.95
N ALA A 80 2.71 2.40 -1.47
CA ALA A 80 1.51 2.46 -2.30
C ALA A 80 1.69 3.46 -3.46
N ALA A 81 2.17 4.67 -3.17
CA ALA A 81 2.46 5.69 -4.18
C ALA A 81 3.51 5.21 -5.21
N GLY A 82 4.55 4.50 -4.78
CA GLY A 82 5.54 3.92 -5.67
C GLY A 82 4.97 2.85 -6.61
N VAL A 83 4.06 1.99 -6.12
CA VAL A 83 3.36 1.02 -6.97
C VAL A 83 2.49 1.73 -8.00
N ARG A 84 1.72 2.74 -7.57
CA ARG A 84 0.89 3.57 -8.45
C ARG A 84 1.69 4.21 -9.57
N ALA A 85 2.84 4.79 -9.25
CA ALA A 85 3.74 5.40 -10.22
C ALA A 85 4.24 4.38 -11.26
N ARG A 86 4.57 3.15 -10.84
CA ARG A 86 4.97 2.07 -11.77
C ARG A 86 3.83 1.64 -12.69
N LEU A 87 2.61 1.49 -12.17
CA LEU A 87 1.43 1.18 -12.98
C LEU A 87 1.15 2.28 -14.01
N ALA A 88 1.22 3.55 -13.60
CA ALA A 88 1.03 4.69 -14.49
C ALA A 88 2.10 4.74 -15.60
N ALA A 89 3.38 4.49 -15.25
CA ALA A 89 4.46 4.40 -16.23
C ALA A 89 4.28 3.23 -17.21
N GLY A 90 3.61 2.15 -16.78
CA GLY A 90 3.20 1.02 -17.62
C GLY A 90 1.95 1.27 -18.47
N GLY A 91 1.38 2.49 -18.45
CA GLY A 91 0.17 2.85 -19.20
C GLY A 91 -1.13 2.33 -18.60
N VAL A 92 -1.11 1.86 -17.34
CA VAL A 92 -2.31 1.42 -16.63
C VAL A 92 -2.94 2.62 -15.94
N ALA A 93 -4.12 3.03 -16.40
CA ALA A 93 -4.87 4.11 -15.78
C ALA A 93 -5.39 3.70 -14.38
N HIS A 94 -5.39 4.64 -13.45
CA HIS A 94 -6.14 4.50 -12.20
C HIS A 94 -7.62 4.75 -12.49
N ASP A 95 -8.39 3.67 -12.67
CA ASP A 95 -9.83 3.77 -12.46
C ASP A 95 -10.06 4.08 -10.98
N ARG A 96 -10.76 5.19 -10.75
CA ARG A 96 -11.16 5.71 -9.43
C ARG A 96 -12.30 4.90 -8.84
#